data_AF-A0A1Y5P7G6-F1
#
_entry.id   AF-A0A1Y5P7G6-F1
#
_cell.length_a   1.000
_cell.length_b   1.000
_cell.length_c   1.000
_cell.angle_alpha   90.00
_cell.angle_beta   90.00
_cell.angle_gamma   90.00
#
_symmetry.space_group_name_H-M   'P 1'
#
loop_
_entity.id
_entity.type
_entity.pdbx_description
1 polymer ?
#
loop_
_entity_poly.entity_id
_entity_poly.type
_entity_poly.pdbx_seq_one_letter_code
_entity_poly.pdbx_strand_id
1 'polypeptide(L)'
;MRVIECTESSAHARTKPPLLSNKIAGGLVFAGLGASALAATLGTAPQASASCASFFGVGNSSDCVSSPTSIAIALGPGARAYALGTLGSAISVGSLSYSITEGGTAAASATALGNGAGAYVYNDGRLSTAFAAGTNAASIVNGGALELSGAFGDRTVGYTGPAASGKPAYGNLAIAMGNSPYFSQAVARGTGNIALNVISPSSAKAFGSNVVASGAYNFASSLFSRDSLVFAGYGGKQQIGSRNVAFSIFGRGNDVEAHGPGSIVGSLFQAAATVFREGPGLTINGPALRRQIAPGQRRTSAQVTTHGAKSGRRGASR
;
A
#
# COMPACT_ATOMS: atom_id res chain seq x y z
N MET A 1 -44.24 -4.53 -8.36
CA MET A 1 -44.35 -3.14 -7.85
C MET A 1 -43.89 -2.20 -8.96
N ARG A 2 -44.56 -1.06 -9.19
CA ARG A 2 -44.35 -0.14 -10.33
C ARG A 2 -42.86 0.30 -10.42
N VAL A 3 -42.23 0.20 -11.59
CA VAL A 3 -42.15 1.21 -12.68
C VAL A 3 -41.55 2.55 -12.22
N ILE A 4 -40.45 2.94 -12.87
CA ILE A 4 -40.19 4.26 -13.47
C ILE A 4 -39.10 4.06 -14.55
N GLU A 5 -39.41 4.43 -15.79
CA GLU A 5 -38.42 4.64 -16.86
C GLU A 5 -37.85 6.06 -16.74
N CYS A 6 -36.60 6.25 -17.16
CA CYS A 6 -36.10 7.54 -17.62
C CYS A 6 -35.22 7.30 -18.86
N THR A 7 -35.83 7.50 -20.02
CA THR A 7 -35.15 7.71 -21.31
C THR A 7 -34.65 9.16 -21.43
N GLU A 8 -33.93 9.44 -22.52
CA GLU A 8 -33.45 10.78 -22.95
C GLU A 8 -32.33 11.43 -22.09
N SER A 9 -31.50 12.33 -22.64
CA SER A 9 -31.12 12.64 -24.04
C SER A 9 -29.91 13.58 -23.99
N SER A 10 -28.96 13.46 -24.94
CA SER A 10 -28.36 14.61 -25.65
C SER A 10 -27.09 14.21 -26.41
N ALA A 11 -27.09 14.43 -27.73
CA ALA A 11 -25.90 14.33 -28.55
C ALA A 11 -25.07 15.62 -28.47
N HIS A 12 -23.75 15.49 -28.36
CA HIS A 12 -22.83 16.61 -28.59
C HIS A 12 -21.56 16.17 -29.32
N ALA A 13 -21.71 15.96 -30.62
CA ALA A 13 -20.58 15.82 -31.53
C ALA A 13 -19.88 17.17 -31.67
N ARG A 14 -18.72 17.34 -31.02
CA ARG A 14 -17.84 18.49 -31.27
C ARG A 14 -16.94 18.22 -32.48
N THR A 15 -16.78 19.26 -33.27
CA THR A 15 -16.03 19.33 -34.52
C THR A 15 -14.52 19.08 -34.32
N LYS A 16 -13.88 18.44 -35.30
CA LYS A 16 -12.42 18.35 -35.39
C LYS A 16 -11.83 19.75 -35.71
N PRO A 17 -10.82 20.24 -34.96
CA PRO A 17 -9.91 21.25 -35.48
C PRO A 17 -8.87 20.60 -36.44
N PRO A 18 -8.36 21.34 -37.44
CA PRO A 18 -7.41 20.81 -38.41
C PRO A 18 -5.99 20.70 -37.84
N LEU A 19 -5.23 19.71 -38.33
CA LEU A 19 -3.78 19.65 -38.14
C LEU A 19 -3.11 20.75 -38.97
N LEU A 20 -2.54 21.74 -38.29
CA LEU A 20 -1.63 22.71 -38.91
C LEU A 20 -0.22 22.47 -38.39
N SER A 21 0.58 21.82 -39.25
CA SER A 21 2.03 21.82 -39.13
C SER A 21 2.55 23.25 -39.32
N ASN A 22 3.38 23.75 -38.41
CA ASN A 22 4.46 24.65 -38.78
C ASN A 22 5.57 24.76 -37.73
N LYS A 23 6.78 24.88 -38.27
CA LYS A 23 8.10 24.88 -37.65
C LYS A 23 8.22 25.87 -36.47
N ILE A 24 8.80 25.41 -35.36
CA ILE A 24 9.43 26.30 -34.37
C ILE A 24 10.95 26.27 -34.60
N ALA A 25 11.44 27.31 -35.27
CA ALA A 25 12.83 27.72 -35.22
C ALA A 25 12.86 29.09 -34.55
N GLY A 26 13.47 29.17 -33.37
CA GLY A 26 13.50 30.39 -32.55
C GLY A 26 14.46 30.19 -31.40
N GLY A 27 15.69 30.67 -31.55
CA GLY A 27 16.71 30.56 -30.52
C GLY A 27 16.53 31.61 -29.43
N LEU A 28 17.02 31.29 -28.23
CA LEU A 28 17.24 32.27 -27.17
C LEU A 28 18.54 31.90 -26.46
N VAL A 29 19.61 32.63 -26.79
CA VAL A 29 20.85 32.65 -26.03
C VAL A 29 20.64 33.61 -24.86
N PHE A 30 20.82 33.13 -23.63
CA PHE A 30 21.03 34.01 -22.48
C PHE A 30 22.20 33.48 -21.65
N ALA A 31 23.32 34.20 -21.73
CA ALA A 31 24.42 34.04 -20.80
C ALA A 31 24.18 34.95 -19.58
N GLY A 32 24.44 34.43 -18.37
CA GLY A 32 24.24 35.16 -17.11
C GLY A 32 25.22 34.68 -16.05
N LEU A 33 26.44 35.23 -16.08
CA LEU A 33 27.42 35.13 -14.99
C LEU A 33 27.22 36.31 -14.03
N GLY A 34 27.20 36.06 -12.73
CA GLY A 34 27.15 37.13 -11.72
C GLY A 34 27.02 36.57 -10.30
N ALA A 35 27.95 36.93 -9.42
CA ALA A 35 28.00 36.45 -8.03
C ALA A 35 27.75 37.58 -7.02
N SER A 36 27.73 37.21 -5.74
CA SER A 36 27.80 38.04 -4.52
C SER A 36 26.52 38.74 -4.03
N ALA A 37 26.14 38.42 -2.78
CA ALA A 37 26.12 39.36 -1.64
C ALA A 37 25.81 38.60 -0.33
N LEU A 38 26.62 38.80 0.71
CA LEU A 38 26.24 38.43 2.08
C LEU A 38 25.32 39.53 2.63
N ALA A 39 24.13 39.18 3.11
CA ALA A 39 23.29 40.03 3.93
C ALA A 39 23.02 39.34 5.27
N ALA A 40 23.72 39.76 6.31
CA ALA A 40 23.46 39.31 7.67
C ALA A 40 22.31 40.12 8.28
N THR A 41 21.08 39.64 8.13
CA THR A 41 19.91 40.16 8.84
C THR A 41 19.48 39.17 9.93
N LEU A 42 19.52 39.63 11.18
CA LEU A 42 18.95 38.88 12.32
C LEU A 42 17.41 38.93 12.20
N GLY A 43 16.76 37.83 11.83
CA GLY A 43 15.29 37.76 11.90
C GLY A 43 14.59 36.58 11.25
N THR A 44 15.12 36.00 10.16
CA THR A 44 14.46 34.87 9.45
C THR A 44 15.45 33.78 9.07
N ALA A 45 14.99 32.53 9.10
CA ALA A 45 15.82 31.38 8.74
C ALA A 45 16.26 31.45 7.26
N PRO A 46 17.47 30.97 6.91
CA PRO A 46 17.97 31.04 5.54
C PRO A 46 17.04 30.31 4.57
N GLN A 47 16.79 30.93 3.42
CA GLN A 47 15.96 30.37 2.36
C GLN A 47 16.61 29.09 1.81
N ALA A 48 16.02 27.95 2.15
CA ALA A 48 16.54 26.65 1.75
C ALA A 48 16.49 26.51 0.23
N SER A 49 17.67 26.40 -0.39
CA SER A 49 17.79 26.23 -1.83
C SER A 49 17.69 24.75 -2.20
N ALA A 50 16.68 24.40 -2.98
CA ALA A 50 16.58 23.09 -3.62
C ALA A 50 17.44 23.07 -4.90
N SER A 51 18.10 21.95 -5.14
CA SER A 51 18.90 21.70 -6.36
C SER A 51 18.19 20.68 -7.24
N CYS A 52 17.88 21.06 -8.48
CA CYS A 52 17.43 20.17 -9.54
C CYS A 52 18.60 19.72 -10.41
N ALA A 53 18.70 18.42 -10.62
CA ALA A 53 19.44 17.84 -11.74
C ALA A 53 18.46 17.10 -12.66
N SER A 54 18.42 17.52 -13.92
CA SER A 54 17.87 16.75 -15.03
C SER A 54 19.00 16.46 -16.01
N PHE A 55 18.90 15.35 -16.74
CA PHE A 55 19.88 15.01 -17.80
C PHE A 55 19.83 15.97 -19.00
N PHE A 56 18.96 16.99 -18.96
CA PHE A 56 18.91 18.11 -19.91
C PHE A 56 19.17 19.49 -19.27
N GLY A 57 19.56 19.57 -17.98
CA GLY A 57 19.93 20.83 -17.33
C GLY A 57 19.99 20.77 -15.80
N VAL A 58 20.85 21.61 -15.22
CA VAL A 58 20.90 21.87 -13.77
C VAL A 58 20.18 23.18 -13.48
N GLY A 59 19.34 23.21 -12.45
CA GLY A 59 18.57 24.41 -12.07
C GLY A 59 18.31 24.49 -10.57
N ASN A 60 18.14 25.70 -10.04
CA ASN A 60 17.90 25.94 -8.60
C ASN A 60 16.39 26.10 -8.33
N SER A 61 15.61 25.05 -8.62
CA SER A 61 14.16 25.00 -8.38
C SER A 61 13.81 23.90 -7.37
N SER A 62 12.65 24.02 -6.71
CA SER A 62 12.03 22.93 -5.93
C SER A 62 11.33 21.90 -6.81
N ASP A 63 10.82 22.32 -7.97
CA ASP A 63 10.03 21.50 -8.90
C ASP A 63 10.91 21.11 -10.10
N CYS A 64 11.35 19.86 -10.12
CA CYS A 64 12.22 19.31 -11.15
C CYS A 64 11.41 18.46 -12.13
N VAL A 65 11.26 18.93 -13.38
CA VAL A 65 10.51 18.24 -14.43
C VAL A 65 11.47 17.71 -15.49
N SER A 66 11.29 16.47 -15.93
CA SER A 66 12.12 15.81 -16.94
C SER A 66 11.31 15.31 -18.15
N SER A 67 11.98 15.24 -19.29
CA SER A 67 11.38 14.91 -20.60
C SER A 67 11.09 13.40 -20.76
N PRO A 68 10.35 12.99 -21.80
CA PRO A 68 9.80 11.63 -21.98
C PRO A 68 10.73 10.40 -21.92
N THR A 69 12.04 10.58 -21.73
CA THR A 69 13.05 9.50 -21.68
C THR A 69 14.10 9.75 -20.60
N SER A 70 13.76 10.43 -19.50
CA SER A 70 14.78 10.97 -18.58
C SER A 70 14.43 10.96 -17.09
N ILE A 71 15.48 11.24 -16.31
CA ILE A 71 15.53 11.15 -14.85
C ILE A 71 15.42 12.57 -14.28
N ALA A 72 14.47 12.78 -13.36
CA ALA A 72 14.33 13.99 -12.54
C ALA A 72 14.90 13.74 -11.14
N ILE A 73 15.83 14.56 -10.69
CA ILE A 73 16.40 14.50 -9.34
C ILE A 73 16.21 15.85 -8.64
N ALA A 74 15.51 15.83 -7.50
CA ALA A 74 15.21 16.99 -6.67
C ALA A 74 15.82 16.82 -5.26
N LEU A 75 16.67 17.76 -4.84
CA LEU A 75 17.37 17.68 -3.54
C LEU A 75 17.10 18.95 -2.71
N GLY A 76 16.59 18.80 -1.49
CA GLY A 76 16.41 19.88 -0.51
C GLY A 76 14.97 20.04 0.01
N PRO A 77 14.72 21.03 0.89
CA PRO A 77 13.37 21.37 1.34
C PRO A 77 12.45 21.77 0.18
N GLY A 78 11.25 21.16 0.15
CA GLY A 78 10.29 21.30 -0.95
C GLY A 78 10.60 20.46 -2.18
N ALA A 79 11.58 19.55 -2.14
CA ALA A 79 12.01 18.76 -3.30
C ALA A 79 10.88 17.94 -3.93
N ARG A 80 10.57 18.24 -5.19
CA ARG A 80 9.57 17.55 -6.00
C ARG A 80 10.15 17.12 -7.34
N ALA A 81 10.01 15.84 -7.66
CA ALA A 81 10.51 15.26 -8.89
C ALA A 81 9.36 14.73 -9.76
N TYR A 82 9.34 15.13 -11.02
CA TYR A 82 8.35 14.75 -12.02
C TYR A 82 9.05 14.20 -13.26
N ALA A 83 8.87 12.92 -13.54
CA ALA A 83 9.38 12.28 -14.75
C ALA A 83 8.22 11.85 -15.66
N LEU A 84 8.37 12.08 -16.96
CA LEU A 84 7.37 11.71 -17.95
C LEU A 84 7.92 10.65 -18.91
N GLY A 85 7.00 9.93 -19.56
CA GLY A 85 7.27 9.12 -20.75
C GLY A 85 7.92 7.76 -20.49
N THR A 86 8.45 7.17 -21.57
CA THR A 86 8.63 5.72 -21.72
C THR A 86 9.60 5.08 -20.73
N LEU A 87 10.60 5.84 -20.28
CA LEU A 87 11.64 5.46 -19.33
C LEU A 87 11.80 6.56 -18.26
N GLY A 88 10.73 6.78 -17.47
CA GLY A 88 10.69 7.83 -16.45
C GLY A 88 11.28 7.40 -15.11
N SER A 89 12.09 8.27 -14.49
CA SER A 89 12.56 8.08 -13.11
C SER A 89 12.53 9.39 -12.33
N ALA A 90 11.77 9.44 -11.24
CA ALA A 90 11.65 10.61 -10.37
C ALA A 90 12.25 10.31 -8.99
N ILE A 91 13.22 11.10 -8.56
CA ILE A 91 13.92 10.96 -7.27
C ILE A 91 13.84 12.28 -6.51
N SER A 92 13.25 12.29 -5.32
CA SER A 92 13.21 13.45 -4.43
C SER A 92 13.77 13.13 -3.05
N VAL A 93 14.56 14.04 -2.49
CA VAL A 93 15.21 13.88 -1.18
C VAL A 93 15.13 15.20 -0.41
N GLY A 94 14.49 15.21 0.75
CA GLY A 94 14.43 16.40 1.61
C GLY A 94 13.12 16.51 2.38
N SER A 95 12.82 17.70 2.91
CA SER A 95 11.56 17.90 3.62
C SER A 95 10.41 18.22 2.66
N LEU A 96 9.25 17.59 2.83
CA LEU A 96 8.12 17.61 1.90
C LEU A 96 8.47 16.93 0.57
N SER A 97 9.20 15.80 0.64
CA SER A 97 9.62 15.05 -0.56
C SER A 97 8.45 14.36 -1.25
N TYR A 98 8.40 14.48 -2.57
CA TYR A 98 7.31 13.99 -3.38
C TYR A 98 7.79 13.65 -4.80
N SER A 99 7.57 12.42 -5.25
CA SER A 99 8.00 11.94 -6.57
C SER A 99 6.84 11.35 -7.37
N ILE A 100 6.67 11.81 -8.60
CA ILE A 100 5.68 11.30 -9.57
C ILE A 100 6.38 10.87 -10.86
N THR A 101 5.96 9.73 -11.39
CA THR A 101 6.23 9.33 -12.78
C THR A 101 4.94 9.00 -13.53
N GLU A 102 4.76 9.55 -14.73
CA GLU A 102 3.56 9.35 -15.56
C GLU A 102 3.85 9.06 -17.04
N GLY A 103 2.93 8.35 -17.70
CA GLY A 103 2.90 8.22 -19.17
C GLY A 103 3.97 7.28 -19.75
N GLY A 104 4.45 6.34 -18.94
CA GLY A 104 5.43 5.34 -19.36
C GLY A 104 4.83 4.14 -20.07
N THR A 105 5.57 3.55 -21.01
CA THR A 105 5.20 2.32 -21.72
C THR A 105 6.21 1.19 -21.52
N ALA A 106 7.42 1.49 -21.05
CA ALA A 106 8.46 0.49 -20.78
C ALA A 106 8.78 0.39 -19.28
N ALA A 107 9.28 1.46 -18.66
CA ALA A 107 9.61 1.44 -17.23
C ALA A 107 9.34 2.80 -16.57
N ALA A 108 8.80 2.75 -15.35
CA ALA A 108 8.52 3.90 -14.51
C ALA A 108 9.03 3.64 -13.08
N SER A 109 9.75 4.62 -12.52
CA SER A 109 10.22 4.58 -11.13
C SER A 109 9.97 5.90 -10.42
N ALA A 110 9.51 5.84 -9.17
CA ALA A 110 9.39 7.00 -8.29
C ALA A 110 10.03 6.66 -6.93
N THR A 111 10.95 7.51 -6.47
CA THR A 111 11.63 7.38 -5.17
C THR A 111 11.52 8.70 -4.42
N ALA A 112 10.98 8.70 -3.20
CA ALA A 112 10.88 9.88 -2.34
C ALA A 112 11.47 9.56 -0.96
N LEU A 113 12.35 10.41 -0.43
CA LEU A 113 13.06 10.18 0.82
C LEU A 113 12.86 11.38 1.77
N GLY A 114 12.18 11.15 2.90
CA GLY A 114 12.00 12.14 3.96
C GLY A 114 10.82 13.12 3.84
N ASN A 115 10.80 14.07 4.79
CA ASN A 115 9.61 14.59 5.49
C ASN A 115 8.27 14.55 4.73
N GLY A 116 7.33 13.68 5.10
CA GLY A 116 6.02 13.53 4.46
C GLY A 116 5.97 12.49 3.34
N ALA A 117 7.08 11.77 3.11
CA ALA A 117 7.43 11.12 1.84
C ALA A 117 6.30 10.40 1.10
N GLY A 118 6.10 10.79 -0.16
CA GLY A 118 5.16 10.17 -1.07
C GLY A 118 5.80 9.85 -2.43
N ALA A 119 5.71 8.59 -2.88
CA ALA A 119 6.16 8.17 -4.20
C ALA A 119 5.02 7.53 -4.99
N TYR A 120 4.81 7.99 -6.23
CA TYR A 120 3.64 7.64 -7.03
C TYR A 120 4.03 7.32 -8.48
N VAL A 121 3.48 6.23 -9.00
CA VAL A 121 3.59 5.88 -10.43
C VAL A 121 2.18 5.71 -11.00
N TYR A 122 1.87 6.46 -12.05
CA TYR A 122 0.58 6.43 -12.74
C TYR A 122 0.74 6.06 -14.22
N ASN A 123 -0.07 5.10 -14.68
CA ASN A 123 -0.18 4.60 -16.06
C ASN A 123 0.94 3.65 -16.52
N ASP A 124 0.58 2.35 -16.58
CA ASP A 124 0.80 1.38 -17.66
C ASP A 124 2.21 1.17 -18.26
N GLY A 125 3.28 1.48 -17.52
CA GLY A 125 4.61 0.93 -17.80
C GLY A 125 4.64 -0.60 -17.69
N ARG A 126 5.52 -1.31 -18.41
CA ARG A 126 5.70 -2.77 -18.18
C ARG A 126 6.25 -3.05 -16.78
N LEU A 127 7.14 -2.19 -16.31
CA LEU A 127 7.72 -2.20 -14.97
C LEU A 127 7.37 -0.89 -14.25
N SER A 128 6.62 -0.97 -13.16
CA SER A 128 6.20 0.18 -12.36
C SER A 128 6.71 0.01 -10.92
N THR A 129 7.52 0.95 -10.44
CA THR A 129 8.16 0.87 -9.13
C THR A 129 8.00 2.16 -8.33
N ALA A 130 7.52 2.07 -7.09
CA ALA A 130 7.39 3.21 -6.18
C ALA A 130 8.05 2.90 -4.82
N PHE A 131 8.85 3.84 -4.31
CA PHE A 131 9.54 3.72 -3.02
C PHE A 131 9.52 5.05 -2.24
N ALA A 132 8.92 5.10 -1.05
CA ALA A 132 8.74 6.34 -0.27
C ALA A 132 9.31 6.27 1.16
N ALA A 133 10.62 6.46 1.38
CA ALA A 133 11.24 6.24 2.70
C ALA A 133 11.01 7.38 3.73
N GLY A 134 9.87 7.32 4.41
CA GLY A 134 9.71 7.70 5.83
C GLY A 134 9.83 9.18 6.23
N THR A 135 8.75 9.97 6.11
CA THR A 135 8.12 10.59 7.30
C THR A 135 6.59 10.59 7.07
N ASN A 136 5.75 10.03 7.95
CA ASN A 136 4.34 9.68 7.66
C ASN A 136 4.09 8.90 6.35
N ALA A 137 5.09 8.18 5.83
CA ALA A 137 5.22 7.92 4.40
C ALA A 137 4.26 6.88 3.77
N ALA A 138 4.01 7.06 2.47
CA ALA A 138 3.20 6.18 1.64
C ALA A 138 3.75 6.01 0.21
N SER A 139 3.62 4.80 -0.35
CA SER A 139 4.05 4.48 -1.71
C SER A 139 2.91 3.87 -2.52
N ILE A 140 2.71 4.36 -3.73
CA ILE A 140 1.60 3.99 -4.62
C ILE A 140 2.12 3.68 -6.03
N VAL A 141 1.92 2.44 -6.45
CA VAL A 141 1.81 2.12 -7.87
C VAL A 141 0.32 2.12 -8.25
N ASN A 142 0.01 2.46 -9.50
CA ASN A 142 -1.32 2.38 -10.07
C ASN A 142 -1.22 2.19 -11.60
N GLY A 143 -1.05 0.93 -12.01
CA GLY A 143 -0.94 0.52 -13.41
C GLY A 143 0.45 -0.02 -13.75
N GLY A 144 0.44 -1.07 -14.55
CA GLY A 144 1.62 -1.69 -15.14
C GLY A 144 1.64 -3.22 -15.00
N ALA A 145 2.38 -3.89 -15.87
CA ALA A 145 2.37 -5.36 -15.92
C ALA A 145 3.03 -5.99 -14.68
N LEU A 146 4.08 -5.35 -14.15
CA LEU A 146 4.78 -5.72 -12.92
C LEU A 146 4.86 -4.51 -11.98
N GLU A 147 4.07 -4.56 -10.90
CA GLU A 147 3.94 -3.49 -9.90
C GLU A 147 4.72 -3.82 -8.63
N LEU A 148 5.70 -2.98 -8.25
CA LEU A 148 6.39 -3.05 -6.97
C LEU A 148 6.20 -1.75 -6.21
N SER A 149 5.66 -1.85 -4.99
CA SER A 149 5.50 -0.71 -4.09
C SER A 149 6.20 -1.02 -2.76
N GLY A 150 7.30 -0.36 -2.49
CA GLY A 150 7.92 -0.39 -1.17
C GLY A 150 7.37 0.72 -0.30
N ALA A 151 6.87 0.36 0.87
CA ALA A 151 6.56 1.29 1.93
C ALA A 151 7.31 0.98 3.21
N PHE A 152 7.26 2.01 4.04
CA PHE A 152 8.35 2.52 4.82
C PHE A 152 7.80 3.19 6.06
N GLY A 153 8.47 2.97 7.19
CA GLY A 153 8.11 3.62 8.44
C GLY A 153 8.21 5.13 8.30
N ASP A 154 7.08 5.83 8.42
CA ASP A 154 6.96 6.81 9.52
C ASP A 154 5.52 7.30 9.79
N ARG A 155 4.47 6.51 9.62
CA ARG A 155 4.52 5.10 10.01
C ARG A 155 3.63 4.20 9.11
N THR A 156 3.69 4.47 7.80
CA THR A 156 3.61 3.48 6.68
C THR A 156 2.28 3.20 5.98
N VAL A 157 2.25 3.27 4.64
CA VAL A 157 1.37 2.46 3.76
C VAL A 157 2.03 2.06 2.43
N GLY A 158 2.00 0.78 2.05
CA GLY A 158 2.42 0.27 0.73
C GLY A 158 1.26 -0.27 -0.10
N TYR A 159 1.09 0.26 -1.30
CA TYR A 159 -0.13 0.16 -2.11
C TYR A 159 0.17 0.35 -3.62
N THR A 160 -0.75 0.15 -4.57
CA THR A 160 -1.28 -1.16 -4.98
C THR A 160 -1.10 -1.27 -6.52
N GLY A 161 -2.03 -1.93 -7.21
CA GLY A 161 -2.70 -1.47 -8.42
C GLY A 161 -4.23 -1.58 -8.24
N PRO A 162 -5.04 -1.27 -9.25
CA PRO A 162 -6.51 -1.27 -9.15
C PRO A 162 -7.13 -2.68 -9.30
N ALA A 163 -8.44 -2.80 -9.06
CA ALA A 163 -9.08 -4.09 -8.76
C ALA A 163 -10.19 -4.54 -9.74
N ALA A 164 -10.40 -5.86 -9.73
CA ALA A 164 -11.67 -6.58 -9.90
C ALA A 164 -12.46 -6.57 -11.22
N SER A 165 -12.26 -5.66 -12.19
CA SER A 165 -13.10 -5.66 -13.43
C SER A 165 -12.46 -5.19 -14.75
N GLY A 166 -11.13 -5.37 -14.91
CA GLY A 166 -10.61 -5.76 -16.24
C GLY A 166 -9.80 -4.75 -17.06
N LYS A 167 -8.98 -3.90 -16.43
CA LYS A 167 -7.86 -3.17 -17.09
C LYS A 167 -6.57 -3.33 -16.24
N PRO A 168 -5.37 -3.28 -16.83
CA PRO A 168 -4.30 -4.20 -16.47
C PRO A 168 -3.60 -3.90 -15.14
N ALA A 169 -3.60 -4.91 -14.26
CA ALA A 169 -2.51 -5.13 -13.30
C ALA A 169 -1.35 -5.87 -14.05
N TYR A 170 -0.66 -6.90 -13.56
CA TYR A 170 -1.24 -8.17 -13.09
C TYR A 170 -0.31 -9.04 -12.21
N GLY A 171 0.78 -8.49 -11.68
CA GLY A 171 1.86 -9.26 -11.04
C GLY A 171 1.92 -9.14 -9.51
N ASN A 172 2.18 -7.91 -9.06
CA ASN A 172 1.87 -7.38 -7.73
C ASN A 172 2.63 -7.95 -6.49
N LEU A 173 2.96 -7.22 -5.41
CA LEU A 173 2.82 -5.78 -5.06
C LEU A 173 2.93 -5.58 -3.54
N ALA A 174 3.35 -4.40 -3.09
CA ALA A 174 3.53 -4.02 -1.69
C ALA A 174 4.63 -4.79 -0.94
N ILE A 175 5.40 -4.07 -0.13
CA ILE A 175 5.89 -4.53 1.18
C ILE A 175 5.82 -3.32 2.12
N ALA A 176 5.45 -3.53 3.38
CA ALA A 176 5.39 -2.49 4.39
C ALA A 176 6.23 -2.81 5.64
N MET A 177 6.68 -1.73 6.26
CA MET A 177 7.36 -1.66 7.55
C MET A 177 6.44 -0.92 8.57
N GLY A 178 6.96 -0.55 9.73
CA GLY A 178 6.39 0.53 10.55
C GLY A 178 6.79 0.46 12.02
N ASN A 179 7.17 1.59 12.62
CA ASN A 179 7.40 1.69 14.06
C ASN A 179 6.18 2.28 14.83
N SER A 180 4.97 2.18 14.27
CA SER A 180 3.77 2.86 14.80
C SER A 180 3.04 2.15 15.90
N PRO A 181 2.64 2.85 16.98
CA PRO A 181 1.57 2.37 17.84
C PRO A 181 0.18 2.50 17.18
N TYR A 182 0.06 3.20 16.04
CA TYR A 182 -1.24 3.55 15.43
C TYR A 182 -1.58 2.77 14.16
N PHE A 183 -0.65 2.67 13.21
CA PHE A 183 -0.95 2.28 11.83
C PHE A 183 0.26 1.63 11.14
N SER A 184 0.02 0.67 10.25
CA SER A 184 0.99 0.15 9.27
C SER A 184 0.22 -0.76 8.30
N GLN A 185 0.37 -0.57 6.99
CA GLN A 185 -0.47 -1.24 6.01
C GLN A 185 0.29 -1.69 4.76
N ALA A 186 0.07 -2.94 4.35
CA ALA A 186 0.49 -3.52 3.07
C ALA A 186 -0.74 -4.01 2.31
N VAL A 187 -0.94 -3.54 1.08
CA VAL A 187 -2.09 -3.94 0.24
C VAL A 187 -1.62 -4.35 -1.14
N ALA A 188 -2.06 -5.52 -1.60
CA ALA A 188 -1.91 -6.01 -2.94
C ALA A 188 -3.29 -6.28 -3.58
N ARG A 189 -3.59 -5.64 -4.72
CA ARG A 189 -4.90 -5.71 -5.39
C ARG A 189 -4.74 -5.83 -6.89
N GLY A 190 -5.49 -6.74 -7.51
CA GLY A 190 -5.43 -6.99 -8.95
C GLY A 190 -5.17 -8.46 -9.23
N THR A 191 -3.94 -8.82 -9.59
CA THR A 191 -3.57 -10.19 -9.98
C THR A 191 -2.17 -10.50 -9.46
N GLY A 192 -1.88 -11.77 -9.14
CA GLY A 192 -0.57 -12.26 -8.66
C GLY A 192 -0.18 -11.93 -7.21
N ASN A 193 -0.71 -10.82 -6.67
CA ASN A 193 -0.63 -10.28 -5.29
C ASN A 193 0.16 -11.04 -4.21
N ILE A 194 1.22 -10.38 -3.69
CA ILE A 194 1.93 -10.77 -2.45
C ILE A 194 2.08 -9.58 -1.49
N ALA A 195 1.12 -9.37 -0.58
CA ALA A 195 1.19 -8.33 0.45
C ALA A 195 1.97 -8.80 1.69
N LEU A 196 2.95 -8.01 2.14
CA LEU A 196 3.78 -8.33 3.29
C LEU A 196 3.89 -7.15 4.27
N ASN A 197 3.65 -7.39 5.56
CA ASN A 197 4.08 -6.50 6.64
C ASN A 197 5.09 -7.21 7.55
N VAL A 198 6.19 -6.54 7.88
CA VAL A 198 7.32 -7.15 8.60
C VAL A 198 7.37 -6.76 10.08
N ILE A 199 6.90 -5.56 10.43
CA ILE A 199 6.85 -5.06 11.81
C ILE A 199 5.66 -4.10 11.93
N SER A 200 4.80 -4.34 12.92
CA SER A 200 3.92 -3.32 13.47
C SER A 200 3.74 -3.47 14.98
N PRO A 201 4.10 -2.46 15.78
CA PRO A 201 3.85 -2.44 17.21
C PRO A 201 2.44 -1.91 17.57
N SER A 202 1.53 -1.79 16.61
CA SER A 202 0.18 -1.26 16.84
C SER A 202 -0.59 -2.03 17.91
N SER A 203 -1.29 -1.30 18.77
CA SER A 203 -2.22 -1.85 19.78
C SER A 203 -3.67 -1.41 19.55
N ALA A 204 -3.97 -0.85 18.38
CA ALA A 204 -5.29 -0.34 18.04
C ALA A 204 -6.21 -1.49 17.61
N LYS A 205 -6.85 -2.12 18.61
CA LYS A 205 -7.70 -3.34 18.57
C LYS A 205 -8.84 -3.43 17.54
N ALA A 206 -8.99 -2.46 16.63
CA ALA A 206 -10.03 -2.46 15.60
C ALA A 206 -9.47 -2.37 14.17
N PHE A 207 -8.39 -1.62 13.94
CA PHE A 207 -7.88 -1.32 12.58
C PHE A 207 -6.36 -1.09 12.53
N GLY A 208 -5.61 -1.60 13.52
CA GLY A 208 -4.25 -1.18 13.80
C GLY A 208 -3.23 -1.46 12.69
N SER A 209 -3.22 -2.64 12.10
CA SER A 209 -2.33 -2.94 10.97
C SER A 209 -2.89 -4.01 10.06
N ASN A 210 -2.85 -3.73 8.76
CA ASN A 210 -3.62 -4.47 7.77
C ASN A 210 -2.71 -5.00 6.67
N VAL A 211 -2.73 -6.32 6.46
CA VAL A 211 -2.10 -6.99 5.33
C VAL A 211 -3.21 -7.58 4.46
N VAL A 212 -3.37 -7.10 3.24
CA VAL A 212 -4.52 -7.45 2.40
C VAL A 212 -4.07 -7.82 0.99
N ALA A 213 -4.33 -9.07 0.58
CA ALA A 213 -4.13 -9.53 -0.79
C ALA A 213 -5.47 -9.93 -1.43
N SER A 214 -5.85 -9.32 -2.55
CA SER A 214 -7.16 -9.51 -3.19
C SER A 214 -7.09 -9.51 -4.73
N GLY A 215 -7.47 -10.64 -5.35
CA GLY A 215 -7.23 -10.92 -6.77
C GLY A 215 -7.15 -12.42 -7.06
N ALA A 216 -6.49 -12.83 -8.16
CA ALA A 216 -6.48 -14.23 -8.60
C ALA A 216 -5.65 -15.19 -7.71
N TYR A 217 -4.47 -14.74 -7.29
CA TYR A 217 -3.52 -15.44 -6.43
C TYR A 217 -3.16 -14.49 -5.31
N ASN A 218 -3.44 -14.86 -4.06
CA ASN A 218 -3.33 -13.94 -2.93
C ASN A 218 -2.43 -14.54 -1.86
N PHE A 219 -1.31 -13.88 -1.59
CA PHE A 219 -0.48 -14.14 -0.43
C PHE A 219 -0.49 -12.91 0.48
N ALA A 220 -0.90 -13.09 1.74
CA ALA A 220 -0.86 -12.07 2.78
C ALA A 220 -0.07 -12.61 3.97
N SER A 221 0.94 -11.87 4.43
CA SER A 221 1.73 -12.27 5.59
C SER A 221 2.07 -11.11 6.52
N SER A 222 1.92 -11.33 7.84
CA SER A 222 2.52 -10.47 8.87
C SER A 222 3.59 -11.20 9.66
N LEU A 223 4.77 -10.59 9.79
CA LEU A 223 5.80 -11.01 10.73
C LEU A 223 5.83 -10.05 11.93
N PHE A 224 6.21 -10.55 13.10
CA PHE A 224 6.50 -9.78 14.33
C PHE A 224 5.46 -8.73 14.77
N SER A 225 4.24 -8.81 14.24
CA SER A 225 3.22 -7.77 14.35
C SER A 225 2.21 -8.07 15.45
N ARG A 226 1.68 -7.02 16.07
CA ARG A 226 0.65 -7.10 17.11
C ARG A 226 -0.69 -6.60 16.57
N ASP A 227 -1.77 -7.17 17.10
CA ASP A 227 -3.17 -6.78 16.86
C ASP A 227 -3.46 -6.47 15.37
N SER A 228 -2.88 -7.29 14.47
CA SER A 228 -2.89 -7.08 13.02
C SER A 228 -3.90 -8.01 12.33
N LEU A 229 -4.51 -7.50 11.27
CA LEU A 229 -5.45 -8.25 10.43
C LEU A 229 -4.75 -8.67 9.13
N VAL A 230 -4.75 -9.97 8.82
CA VAL A 230 -4.12 -10.56 7.64
C VAL A 230 -5.16 -11.26 6.79
N PHE A 231 -5.48 -10.70 5.63
CA PHE A 231 -6.55 -11.17 4.74
C PHE A 231 -6.03 -11.62 3.38
N ALA A 232 -6.36 -12.84 2.97
CA ALA A 232 -6.18 -13.34 1.60
C ALA A 232 -7.51 -13.71 0.95
N GLY A 233 -7.78 -13.14 -0.23
CA GLY A 233 -8.98 -13.43 -1.03
C GLY A 233 -10.24 -12.64 -0.63
N TYR A 234 -10.09 -11.62 0.21
CA TYR A 234 -11.20 -10.79 0.67
C TYR A 234 -11.61 -9.77 -0.40
N GLY A 235 -12.88 -9.84 -0.85
CA GLY A 235 -13.49 -8.94 -1.83
C GLY A 235 -14.78 -8.28 -1.33
N GLY A 236 -15.05 -8.28 -0.02
CA GLY A 236 -16.37 -8.01 0.54
C GLY A 236 -17.21 -9.29 0.57
N LYS A 237 -18.44 -9.26 0.03
CA LYS A 237 -19.36 -10.42 0.04
C LYS A 237 -19.05 -11.51 -0.99
N GLN A 238 -17.98 -11.36 -1.77
CA GLN A 238 -17.60 -12.30 -2.82
C GLN A 238 -16.16 -12.78 -2.58
N GLN A 239 -15.96 -14.09 -2.67
CA GLN A 239 -14.64 -14.72 -2.62
C GLN A 239 -13.90 -14.38 -3.92
N ILE A 240 -12.69 -13.83 -3.83
CA ILE A 240 -11.88 -13.48 -5.00
C ILE A 240 -10.58 -14.28 -4.95
N GLY A 241 -10.37 -15.14 -5.93
CA GLY A 241 -9.13 -15.90 -6.12
C GLY A 241 -9.25 -17.40 -5.90
N SER A 242 -8.39 -18.16 -6.57
CA SER A 242 -8.36 -19.64 -6.54
C SER A 242 -7.29 -20.22 -5.64
N ARG A 243 -6.39 -19.38 -5.09
CA ARG A 243 -5.35 -19.73 -4.14
C ARG A 243 -5.15 -18.56 -3.18
N ASN A 244 -5.46 -18.78 -1.91
CA ASN A 244 -5.53 -17.74 -0.90
C ASN A 244 -4.72 -18.18 0.32
N VAL A 245 -3.60 -17.50 0.57
CA VAL A 245 -2.63 -17.88 1.59
C VAL A 245 -2.47 -16.72 2.58
N ALA A 246 -2.88 -16.92 3.83
CA ALA A 246 -2.78 -15.93 4.88
C ALA A 246 -1.99 -16.49 6.07
N PHE A 247 -0.90 -15.81 6.44
CA PHE A 247 -0.06 -16.20 7.57
C PHE A 247 0.22 -15.05 8.53
N SER A 248 0.30 -15.38 9.81
CA SER A 248 0.97 -14.52 10.77
C SER A 248 2.05 -15.31 11.52
N ILE A 249 3.23 -14.71 11.70
CA ILE A 249 4.44 -15.38 12.23
C ILE A 249 5.04 -14.52 13.35
N PHE A 250 5.30 -15.10 14.53
CA PHE A 250 5.87 -14.43 15.72
C PHE A 250 5.08 -13.21 16.26
N GLY A 251 3.81 -13.08 15.90
CA GLY A 251 2.93 -12.00 16.34
C GLY A 251 2.02 -12.37 17.52
N ARG A 252 1.19 -11.41 17.96
CA ARG A 252 0.25 -11.58 19.07
C ARG A 252 -1.07 -10.86 18.78
N GLY A 253 -2.20 -11.49 19.09
CA GLY A 253 -3.53 -10.88 18.94
C GLY A 253 -3.97 -10.68 17.50
N ASN A 254 -3.34 -11.37 16.55
CA ASN A 254 -3.62 -11.21 15.13
C ASN A 254 -4.88 -11.97 14.73
N ASP A 255 -5.62 -11.41 13.77
CA ASP A 255 -6.66 -12.10 13.03
C ASP A 255 -6.12 -12.47 11.64
N VAL A 256 -6.33 -13.72 11.24
CA VAL A 256 -5.76 -14.27 10.00
C VAL A 256 -6.86 -15.00 9.25
N GLU A 257 -7.26 -14.47 8.09
CA GLU A 257 -8.36 -14.99 7.30
C GLU A 257 -7.95 -15.33 5.86
N ALA A 258 -8.38 -16.50 5.38
CA ALA A 258 -8.29 -16.86 3.96
C ALA A 258 -9.64 -17.39 3.46
N HIS A 259 -10.15 -16.81 2.38
CA HIS A 259 -11.43 -17.19 1.76
C HIS A 259 -11.20 -17.90 0.42
N GLY A 260 -12.14 -18.73 -0.02
CA GLY A 260 -12.10 -19.40 -1.31
C GLY A 260 -11.48 -20.81 -1.28
N PRO A 261 -11.55 -21.52 -2.42
CA PRO A 261 -10.97 -22.86 -2.57
C PRO A 261 -9.45 -22.80 -2.50
N GLY A 262 -8.83 -23.88 -1.99
CA GLY A 262 -7.38 -23.95 -1.83
C GLY A 262 -6.83 -22.97 -0.80
N SER A 263 -7.65 -22.52 0.15
CA SER A 263 -7.25 -21.57 1.17
C SER A 263 -6.28 -22.20 2.19
N ILE A 264 -5.15 -21.55 2.45
CA ILE A 264 -4.20 -21.95 3.49
C ILE A 264 -4.12 -20.80 4.48
N VAL A 265 -4.53 -21.06 5.72
CA VAL A 265 -4.49 -20.07 6.79
C VAL A 265 -3.65 -20.60 7.95
N GLY A 266 -2.80 -19.77 8.55
CA GLY A 266 -1.98 -20.23 9.66
C GLY A 266 -1.42 -19.16 10.56
N SER A 267 -1.19 -19.56 11.81
CA SER A 267 -0.51 -18.76 12.82
C SER A 267 0.70 -19.54 13.35
N LEU A 268 1.90 -18.97 13.23
CA LEU A 268 3.15 -19.65 13.61
C LEU A 268 3.80 -18.94 14.80
N PHE A 269 4.06 -19.69 15.87
CA PHE A 269 4.72 -19.21 17.10
C PHE A 269 4.00 -18.01 17.77
N GLN A 270 2.68 -18.08 17.94
CA GLN A 270 1.87 -16.95 18.41
C GLN A 270 1.08 -17.23 19.69
N ALA A 271 0.69 -16.15 20.36
CA ALA A 271 -0.27 -16.15 21.45
C ALA A 271 -1.57 -15.43 21.03
N ALA A 272 -2.71 -16.06 21.32
CA ALA A 272 -4.06 -15.52 21.11
C ALA A 272 -4.34 -15.06 19.66
N ALA A 273 -3.98 -15.87 18.67
CA ALA A 273 -4.36 -15.63 17.27
C ALA A 273 -5.77 -16.17 16.98
N THR A 274 -6.56 -15.40 16.23
CA THR A 274 -7.77 -15.89 15.56
C THR A 274 -7.35 -16.34 14.16
N VAL A 275 -7.85 -17.50 13.73
CA VAL A 275 -7.51 -18.11 12.44
C VAL A 275 -8.79 -18.60 11.80
N PHE A 276 -9.24 -17.91 10.75
CA PHE A 276 -10.49 -18.16 10.06
C PHE A 276 -10.25 -18.63 8.62
N ARG A 277 -11.10 -19.57 8.16
CA ARG A 277 -11.05 -20.07 6.79
C ARG A 277 -12.44 -20.25 6.24
N GLU A 278 -12.69 -19.69 5.07
CA GLU A 278 -13.96 -19.85 4.36
C GLU A 278 -13.75 -20.69 3.09
N GLY A 279 -14.05 -21.99 3.17
CA GLY A 279 -13.97 -22.91 2.05
C GLY A 279 -12.99 -24.09 2.22
N PRO A 280 -12.81 -24.91 1.17
CA PRO A 280 -11.87 -26.04 1.16
C PRO A 280 -10.42 -25.57 1.29
N GLY A 281 -9.65 -26.16 2.20
CA GLY A 281 -8.30 -25.71 2.50
C GLY A 281 -7.63 -26.33 3.72
N LEU A 282 -6.50 -25.76 4.14
CA LEU A 282 -5.70 -26.15 5.30
C LEU A 282 -5.70 -25.04 6.37
N THR A 283 -5.65 -25.45 7.65
CA THR A 283 -5.55 -24.55 8.80
C THR A 283 -4.41 -25.01 9.70
N ILE A 284 -3.44 -24.14 9.97
CA ILE A 284 -2.23 -24.44 10.75
C ILE A 284 -2.28 -23.68 12.08
N ASN A 285 -2.23 -24.42 13.20
CA ASN A 285 -2.32 -23.92 14.59
C ASN A 285 -3.56 -23.05 14.92
N GLY A 286 -4.58 -23.03 14.06
CA GLY A 286 -5.89 -22.52 14.44
C GLY A 286 -6.53 -23.43 15.49
N PRO A 287 -7.38 -22.90 16.39
CA PRO A 287 -8.19 -23.75 17.26
C PRO A 287 -9.03 -24.68 16.38
N ALA A 288 -8.90 -25.99 16.60
CA ALA A 288 -9.58 -27.02 15.80
C ALA A 288 -11.07 -26.66 15.65
N LEU A 289 -11.46 -26.38 14.39
CA LEU A 289 -12.69 -25.67 13.99
C LEU A 289 -13.78 -25.69 15.07
N ARG A 290 -13.92 -24.58 15.82
CA ARG A 290 -15.21 -24.25 16.42
C ARG A 290 -16.18 -24.09 15.25
N ARG A 291 -16.91 -25.17 14.95
CA ARG A 291 -17.98 -25.22 13.93
C ARG A 291 -18.70 -23.89 13.93
N GLN A 292 -18.79 -23.23 12.77
CA GLN A 292 -19.56 -22.01 12.62
C GLN A 292 -20.98 -22.28 13.15
N ILE A 293 -21.31 -21.68 14.28
CA ILE A 293 -22.69 -21.62 14.74
C ILE A 293 -23.33 -20.56 13.85
N ALA A 294 -24.31 -20.97 13.04
CA ALA A 294 -24.97 -20.08 12.09
C ALA A 294 -25.51 -18.81 12.80
N PRO A 295 -25.44 -17.64 12.17
CA PRO A 295 -25.95 -16.40 12.74
C PRO A 295 -27.45 -16.53 13.01
N GLY A 296 -27.80 -16.69 14.28
CA GLY A 296 -29.18 -16.94 14.73
C GLY A 296 -29.29 -17.74 16.02
N GLN A 297 -28.35 -18.63 16.34
CA GLN A 297 -28.39 -19.35 17.62
C GLN A 297 -27.81 -18.50 18.77
N ARG A 298 -28.72 -17.84 19.48
CA ARG A 298 -28.45 -17.24 20.80
C ARG A 298 -27.89 -18.32 21.73
N ARG A 299 -26.74 -18.05 22.35
CA ARG A 299 -26.20 -18.89 23.44
C ARG A 299 -27.21 -18.94 24.59
N THR A 300 -27.81 -20.09 24.84
CA THR A 300 -28.24 -20.44 26.19
C THR A 300 -26.99 -20.61 27.04
N SER A 301 -26.82 -19.74 28.04
CA SER A 301 -25.72 -19.85 29.00
C SER A 301 -25.90 -21.14 29.80
N ALA A 302 -25.06 -22.15 29.53
CA ALA A 302 -24.99 -23.32 30.39
C ALA A 302 -24.55 -22.86 31.80
N GLN A 303 -25.45 -22.95 32.78
CA GLN A 303 -25.09 -22.77 34.18
C GLN A 303 -24.00 -23.78 34.53
N VAL A 304 -22.89 -23.28 35.10
CA VAL A 304 -21.87 -24.14 35.69
C VAL A 304 -22.43 -24.69 37.01
N THR A 305 -23.05 -25.87 36.95
CA THR A 305 -23.40 -26.63 38.14
C THR A 305 -22.14 -27.21 38.78
N THR A 306 -21.59 -26.47 39.74
CA THR A 306 -20.50 -26.95 40.60
C THR A 306 -20.98 -28.09 41.50
N HIS A 307 -20.84 -29.34 41.05
CA HIS A 307 -21.03 -30.50 41.92
C HIS A 307 -19.86 -30.58 42.93
N GLY A 308 -20.17 -30.33 44.20
CA GLY A 308 -19.19 -30.36 45.28
C GLY A 308 -18.72 -31.77 45.61
N ALA A 309 -17.41 -32.00 45.61
CA ALA A 309 -16.79 -33.22 46.09
C ALA A 309 -16.72 -33.23 47.62
N LYS A 310 -17.70 -33.87 48.27
CA LYS A 310 -17.80 -34.01 49.73
C LYS A 310 -16.84 -35.10 50.23
N SER A 311 -15.56 -34.78 50.37
CA SER A 311 -14.54 -35.72 50.87
C SER A 311 -14.65 -35.89 52.39
N GLY A 312 -15.28 -36.97 52.85
CA GLY A 312 -15.32 -37.35 54.26
C GLY A 312 -14.17 -38.29 54.60
N ARG A 313 -13.32 -37.93 55.56
CA ARG A 313 -12.31 -38.84 56.13
C ARG A 313 -12.47 -38.93 57.65
N ARG A 314 -13.25 -39.90 58.11
CA ARG A 314 -13.16 -40.43 59.48
C ARG A 314 -12.02 -41.44 59.53
N GLY A 315 -11.23 -41.42 60.60
CA GLY A 315 -10.20 -42.41 60.93
C GLY A 315 -9.74 -42.15 62.35
N ALA A 316 -9.75 -43.17 63.20
CA ALA A 316 -9.57 -43.06 64.65
C ALA A 316 -8.47 -43.98 65.17
N SER A 317 -8.02 -43.73 66.41
CA SER A 317 -6.98 -44.45 67.16
C SER A 317 -5.55 -44.34 66.58
N ARG A 318 -4.49 -44.31 67.38
CA ARG A 318 -4.38 -44.57 68.84
C ARG A 318 -3.93 -43.34 69.61
#